data_AF-E8V2B8-F1
#
_entry.id   AF-E8V2B8-F1
#
_cell.length_a   1.000
_cell.length_b   1.000
_cell.length_c   1.000
_cell.angle_alpha   90.00
_cell.angle_beta   90.00
_cell.angle_gamma   90.00
#
_symmetry.space_group_name_H-M   'P 1'
#
loop_
_entity.id
_entity.type
_entity.pdbx_description
1 polymer ?
#
loop_
_entity_poly.entity_id
_entity_poly.type
_entity_poly.pdbx_seq_one_letter_code
_entity_poly.pdbx_strand_id
1 'polypeptide(L)'
;MKIARACFLTATLLTAACSAQTPARATASAKSAPSGDWPTYNGDYTGRRYSSLTQVTPENAHALRAQWVFHSRNAGVLQVTPVVVAGVMFVTGSNDAYALDAVTGKTLWHHARPVSDGLIDDASGHINRGVAVMGSQIYMETDNAHLLCLDARSGNLLWDVAYAKDNRNYGATSAPLVVKGKVLVGTSGGDDGVRGFVAAFDAQTGKEAWRFWTIPAPGEPGSETWPKGDIYLHGGGTTWMPGTYDPELNTIFWGTGNSSPDFDGSVREGDNLYTDCIIALDPDTGKLKWHFQFTPHDLNDFDATETPVLVDAIYQGRSRKLVIQANRNGFIYTLDRTTGEFLSAKQFSLFQNWAKEIDAKGRPVRTALVPNIEGARMCPSYAGATNWFSPSYSERTHLFYFISLEDCTVFSAKPEPFEEGKEYYSTGAKHLPTENMKKYLLAYDFRKNEFAWRSPQVGDGHSSAGVMSTATGLVAFGDDAQEFEIANATTGAPLWHFNVGQQIHASPMSYAVDGKQYFAVAAGSDLFTFALP
;
A
#
# COMPACT_ATOMS: atom_id res chain seq x y z
N MET A 1 -35.50 74.81 -44.62
CA MET A 1 -34.09 74.71 -44.16
C MET A 1 -34.08 73.93 -42.86
N LYS A 2 -33.32 72.83 -42.79
CA LYS A 2 -33.33 71.83 -41.71
C LYS A 2 -32.82 72.43 -40.39
N ILE A 3 -33.58 72.29 -39.30
CA ILE A 3 -33.05 72.28 -37.93
C ILE A 3 -33.82 71.19 -37.17
N ALA A 4 -33.15 70.09 -36.88
CA ALA A 4 -33.64 69.02 -36.01
C ALA A 4 -33.18 69.30 -34.57
N ARG A 5 -34.12 69.32 -33.63
CA ARG A 5 -33.86 69.19 -32.18
C ARG A 5 -34.31 67.79 -31.77
N ALA A 6 -33.38 66.96 -31.33
CA ALA A 6 -33.65 65.63 -30.80
C ALA A 6 -33.85 65.70 -29.28
N CYS A 7 -34.95 65.09 -28.82
CA CYS A 7 -35.21 64.80 -27.40
C CYS A 7 -34.26 63.71 -26.89
N PHE A 8 -33.73 63.90 -25.69
CA PHE A 8 -33.02 62.89 -24.92
C PHE A 8 -34.01 61.87 -24.34
N LEU A 9 -33.86 60.59 -24.69
CA LEU A 9 -34.37 59.45 -23.94
C LEU A 9 -33.16 58.75 -23.29
N THR A 10 -33.05 58.79 -21.97
CA THR A 10 -32.09 58.00 -21.20
C THR A 10 -32.53 56.55 -21.16
N ALA A 11 -31.78 55.67 -21.84
CA ALA A 11 -31.89 54.22 -21.70
C ALA A 11 -30.88 53.73 -20.65
N THR A 12 -31.38 53.21 -19.53
CA THR A 12 -30.58 52.56 -18.50
C THR A 12 -30.22 51.15 -18.97
N LEU A 13 -28.97 50.91 -19.37
CA LEU A 13 -28.46 49.55 -19.59
C LEU A 13 -28.23 48.86 -18.24
N LEU A 14 -29.05 47.86 -17.91
CA LEU A 14 -28.69 46.84 -16.93
C LEU A 14 -27.65 45.90 -17.59
N THR A 15 -26.38 46.07 -17.23
CA THR A 15 -25.36 45.05 -17.45
C THR A 15 -25.57 43.92 -16.43
N ALA A 16 -26.18 42.82 -16.87
CA ALA A 16 -26.15 41.57 -16.13
C ALA A 16 -24.71 41.04 -16.12
N ALA A 17 -24.02 41.21 -14.99
CA ALA A 17 -22.73 40.58 -14.75
C ALA A 17 -22.97 39.07 -14.59
N CYS A 18 -22.74 38.32 -15.68
CA CYS A 18 -22.67 36.87 -15.63
C CYS A 18 -21.35 36.50 -14.94
N SER A 19 -21.36 36.45 -13.61
CA SER A 19 -20.27 35.90 -12.82
C SER A 19 -20.18 34.40 -13.10
N ALA A 20 -19.28 34.01 -13.99
CA ALA A 20 -18.88 32.63 -14.17
C ALA A 20 -18.28 32.14 -12.84
N GLN A 21 -19.07 31.40 -12.07
CA GLN A 21 -18.56 30.65 -10.93
C GLN A 21 -17.69 29.52 -11.49
N THR A 22 -16.37 29.71 -11.45
CA THR A 22 -15.42 28.60 -11.52
C THR A 22 -15.81 27.60 -10.43
N PRO A 23 -16.06 26.32 -10.75
CA PRO A 23 -16.34 25.33 -9.73
C PRO A 23 -15.14 25.29 -8.79
N ALA A 24 -15.39 25.46 -7.50
CA ALA A 24 -14.38 25.32 -6.47
C ALA A 24 -13.68 23.98 -6.67
N ARG A 25 -12.38 24.03 -6.93
CA ARG A 25 -11.50 22.89 -7.10
C ARG A 25 -11.55 22.12 -5.78
N ALA A 26 -12.34 21.04 -5.73
CA ALA A 26 -12.36 20.14 -4.60
C ALA A 26 -10.99 19.45 -4.53
N THR A 27 -10.04 20.06 -3.84
CA THR A 27 -8.99 19.30 -3.18
C THR A 27 -9.72 18.50 -2.12
N ALA A 28 -10.01 17.23 -2.39
CA ALA A 28 -10.38 16.30 -1.35
C ALA A 28 -9.23 16.31 -0.34
N SER A 29 -9.38 17.12 0.71
CA SER A 29 -8.55 16.99 1.91
C SER A 29 -8.90 15.61 2.44
N ALA A 30 -8.00 14.64 2.30
CA ALA A 30 -8.23 13.29 2.80
C ALA A 30 -8.36 13.23 4.34
N LYS A 31 -8.21 14.36 5.05
CA LYS A 31 -8.61 14.50 6.46
C LYS A 31 -10.12 14.67 6.67
N SER A 32 -10.90 14.96 5.64
CA SER A 32 -12.34 15.16 5.72
C SER A 32 -13.03 14.81 4.41
N ALA A 33 -12.89 13.55 3.96
CA ALA A 33 -13.70 13.04 2.85
C ALA A 33 -15.20 13.26 3.17
N PRO A 34 -16.07 13.50 2.16
CA PRO A 34 -17.52 13.46 2.36
C PRO A 34 -17.89 12.22 3.16
N SER A 35 -18.80 12.36 4.13
CA SER A 35 -19.15 11.28 5.06
C SER A 35 -19.62 10.03 4.30
N GLY A 36 -18.73 9.09 4.03
CA GLY A 36 -19.01 7.88 3.25
C GLY A 36 -17.99 7.51 2.17
N ASP A 37 -17.13 8.42 1.71
CA ASP A 37 -16.16 8.08 0.65
C ASP A 37 -14.97 7.26 1.20
N TRP A 38 -14.32 6.49 0.31
CA TRP A 38 -13.02 5.85 0.52
C TRP A 38 -12.05 6.31 -0.58
N PRO A 39 -11.48 7.52 -0.46
CA PRO A 39 -10.85 8.25 -1.57
C PRO A 39 -9.44 7.81 -1.97
N THR A 40 -8.78 6.94 -1.21
CA THR A 40 -7.39 6.47 -1.47
C THR A 40 -7.29 4.97 -1.22
N TYR A 41 -6.17 4.35 -1.62
CA TYR A 41 -5.89 2.95 -1.30
C TYR A 41 -6.14 2.62 0.19
N ASN A 42 -5.71 3.50 1.11
CA ASN A 42 -5.86 3.34 2.56
C ASN A 42 -7.11 4.01 3.15
N GLY A 43 -7.97 4.61 2.33
CA GLY A 43 -9.14 5.40 2.75
C GLY A 43 -8.79 6.83 3.18
N ASP A 44 -7.62 7.05 3.78
CA ASP A 44 -7.09 8.38 4.06
C ASP A 44 -5.57 8.42 3.84
N TYR A 45 -4.92 9.52 4.25
CA TYR A 45 -3.47 9.66 4.15
C TYR A 45 -2.69 8.96 5.27
N THR A 46 -3.33 8.54 6.36
CA THR A 46 -2.61 8.03 7.54
C THR A 46 -2.31 6.54 7.47
N GLY A 47 -2.90 5.81 6.52
CA GLY A 47 -2.70 4.37 6.40
C GLY A 47 -3.52 3.53 7.40
N ARG A 48 -4.33 4.16 8.25
CA ARG A 48 -5.03 3.46 9.35
C ARG A 48 -6.22 2.60 8.91
N ARG A 49 -6.67 2.73 7.66
CA ARG A 49 -7.80 1.95 7.09
C ARG A 49 -9.01 1.88 8.03
N TYR A 50 -9.45 3.05 8.49
CA TYR A 50 -10.50 3.22 9.47
C TYR A 50 -11.70 3.90 8.84
N SER A 51 -12.88 3.32 9.00
CA SER A 51 -14.15 3.93 8.58
C SER A 51 -14.85 4.59 9.75
N SER A 52 -15.21 5.87 9.60
CA SER A 52 -16.02 6.60 10.59
C SER A 52 -17.51 6.26 10.52
N LEU A 53 -17.92 5.36 9.63
CA LEU A 53 -19.31 4.96 9.44
C LEU A 53 -19.82 4.17 10.64
N THR A 54 -21.10 4.39 10.96
CA THR A 54 -21.71 3.87 12.19
C THR A 54 -23.00 3.08 11.96
N GLN A 55 -23.36 2.78 10.71
CA GLN A 55 -24.60 2.07 10.43
C GLN A 55 -24.51 0.59 10.87
N VAL A 56 -23.37 -0.04 10.59
CA VAL A 56 -23.12 -1.44 10.99
C VAL A 56 -22.42 -1.46 12.34
N THR A 57 -23.00 -2.17 13.31
CA THR A 57 -22.56 -2.27 14.70
C THR A 57 -22.45 -3.73 15.13
N PRO A 58 -21.83 -4.05 16.28
CA PRO A 58 -21.81 -5.42 16.79
C PRO A 58 -23.20 -6.04 16.93
N GLU A 59 -24.20 -5.23 17.24
CA GLU A 59 -25.58 -5.68 17.47
C GLU A 59 -26.31 -6.05 16.17
N ASN A 60 -25.90 -5.52 15.02
CA ASN A 60 -26.61 -5.74 13.75
C ASN A 60 -25.75 -6.37 12.63
N ALA A 61 -24.44 -6.55 12.82
CA ALA A 61 -23.53 -7.11 11.81
C ALA A 61 -23.99 -8.46 11.25
N HIS A 62 -24.64 -9.29 12.08
CA HIS A 62 -25.21 -10.58 11.68
C HIS A 62 -26.28 -10.48 10.56
N ALA A 63 -26.83 -9.29 10.33
CA ALA A 63 -27.82 -9.02 9.29
C ALA A 63 -27.23 -8.61 7.93
N LEU A 64 -25.90 -8.49 7.81
CA LEU A 64 -25.23 -8.21 6.53
C LEU A 64 -25.58 -9.25 5.46
N ARG A 65 -25.76 -8.78 4.22
CA ARG A 65 -26.03 -9.62 3.04
C ARG A 65 -25.20 -9.14 1.86
N ALA A 66 -24.79 -10.08 1.01
CA ALA A 66 -24.24 -9.76 -0.30
C ALA A 66 -25.25 -8.92 -1.10
N GLN A 67 -24.79 -7.81 -1.68
CA GLN A 67 -25.62 -6.88 -2.45
C GLN A 67 -25.44 -7.10 -3.94
N TRP A 68 -24.19 -7.22 -4.37
CA TRP A 68 -23.80 -7.47 -5.76
C TRP A 68 -22.37 -8.00 -5.82
N VAL A 69 -22.03 -8.59 -6.96
CA VAL A 69 -20.68 -9.07 -7.29
C VAL A 69 -20.32 -8.52 -8.67
N PHE A 70 -19.12 -7.98 -8.79
CA PHE A 70 -18.55 -7.56 -10.06
C PHE A 70 -17.50 -8.56 -10.52
N HIS A 71 -17.57 -8.98 -11.78
CA HIS A 71 -16.65 -9.93 -12.39
C HIS A 71 -15.69 -9.22 -13.33
N SER A 72 -14.39 -9.22 -13.00
CA SER A 72 -13.36 -8.69 -13.90
C SER A 72 -13.11 -9.68 -15.03
N ARG A 73 -13.37 -9.27 -16.27
CA ARG A 73 -13.31 -10.20 -17.42
C ARG A 73 -11.89 -10.52 -17.90
N ASN A 74 -10.92 -9.65 -17.58
CA ASN A 74 -9.57 -9.68 -18.13
C ASN A 74 -8.48 -9.80 -17.06
N ALA A 75 -8.84 -9.89 -15.78
CA ALA A 75 -7.88 -10.01 -14.69
C ALA A 75 -7.75 -11.46 -14.24
N GLY A 76 -6.52 -11.88 -13.92
CA GLY A 76 -6.28 -13.10 -13.15
C GLY A 76 -6.66 -12.87 -11.68
N VAL A 77 -5.66 -12.48 -10.87
CA VAL A 77 -5.84 -12.21 -9.44
C VAL A 77 -6.02 -10.71 -9.18
N LEU A 78 -7.09 -10.35 -8.47
CA LEU A 78 -7.35 -8.99 -8.01
C LEU A 78 -6.71 -8.76 -6.63
N GLN A 79 -5.72 -7.87 -6.58
CA GLN A 79 -5.15 -7.33 -5.32
C GLN A 79 -5.63 -5.90 -5.02
N VAL A 80 -6.58 -5.39 -5.80
CA VAL A 80 -7.09 -4.02 -5.71
C VAL A 80 -7.85 -3.77 -4.40
N THR A 81 -7.53 -2.68 -3.72
CA THR A 81 -8.50 -2.01 -2.84
C THR A 81 -9.27 -0.98 -3.68
N PRO A 82 -10.59 -1.13 -3.88
CA PRO A 82 -11.36 -0.14 -4.63
C PRO A 82 -11.33 1.24 -3.97
N VAL A 83 -11.40 2.28 -4.80
CA VAL A 83 -11.57 3.66 -4.34
C VAL A 83 -13.00 4.10 -4.66
N VAL A 84 -13.71 4.63 -3.67
CA VAL A 84 -15.09 5.12 -3.84
C VAL A 84 -15.12 6.61 -3.57
N VAL A 85 -15.54 7.39 -4.57
CA VAL A 85 -15.72 8.83 -4.45
C VAL A 85 -17.04 9.21 -5.09
N ALA A 86 -17.90 9.91 -4.35
CA ALA A 86 -19.18 10.43 -4.84
C ALA A 86 -20.06 9.36 -5.52
N GLY A 87 -20.13 8.16 -4.92
CA GLY A 87 -20.96 7.05 -5.41
C GLY A 87 -20.40 6.29 -6.63
N VAL A 88 -19.22 6.64 -7.11
CA VAL A 88 -18.50 5.91 -8.17
C VAL A 88 -17.37 5.12 -7.54
N MET A 89 -17.29 3.83 -7.87
CA MET A 89 -16.24 2.94 -7.43
C MET A 89 -15.25 2.68 -8.57
N PHE A 90 -13.97 2.92 -8.33
CA PHE A 90 -12.88 2.63 -9.26
C PHE A 90 -12.15 1.35 -8.86
N VAL A 91 -11.96 0.46 -9.82
CA VAL A 91 -11.37 -0.87 -9.66
C VAL A 91 -10.33 -1.07 -10.74
N THR A 92 -9.19 -1.65 -10.42
CA THR A 92 -8.17 -2.08 -11.39
C THR A 92 -8.16 -3.60 -11.52
N GLY A 93 -7.92 -4.06 -12.74
CA GLY A 93 -7.36 -5.38 -13.01
C GLY A 93 -5.87 -5.23 -13.26
N SER A 94 -5.29 -6.04 -14.15
CA SER A 94 -3.88 -5.91 -14.54
C SER A 94 -3.52 -4.53 -15.10
N ASN A 95 -3.76 -4.29 -16.39
CA ASN A 95 -3.63 -2.98 -17.03
C ASN A 95 -4.99 -2.31 -17.28
N ASP A 96 -6.05 -2.89 -16.71
CA ASP A 96 -7.43 -2.45 -16.88
C ASP A 96 -7.88 -1.56 -15.73
N ALA A 97 -8.71 -0.56 -16.03
CA ALA A 97 -9.44 0.22 -15.04
C ALA A 97 -10.94 0.22 -15.34
N TYR A 98 -11.75 0.17 -14.29
CA TYR A 98 -13.20 0.18 -14.35
C TYR A 98 -13.74 1.30 -13.47
N ALA A 99 -14.81 1.95 -13.90
CA ALA A 99 -15.71 2.65 -13.00
C ALA A 99 -17.02 1.89 -12.89
N LEU A 100 -17.49 1.69 -11.66
CA LEU A 100 -18.73 1.03 -11.32
C LEU A 100 -19.62 2.01 -10.58
N ASP A 101 -20.93 1.90 -10.79
CA ASP A 101 -21.92 2.43 -9.86
C ASP A 101 -21.77 1.70 -8.52
N ALA A 102 -21.43 2.42 -7.45
CA ALA A 102 -21.08 1.79 -6.18
C ALA A 102 -22.27 1.15 -5.46
N VAL A 103 -23.52 1.43 -5.88
CA VAL A 103 -24.73 0.84 -5.29
C VAL A 103 -25.10 -0.47 -5.97
N THR A 104 -24.89 -0.56 -7.28
CA THR A 104 -25.39 -1.65 -8.13
C THR A 104 -24.31 -2.55 -8.71
N GLY A 105 -23.04 -2.13 -8.69
CA GLY A 105 -21.93 -2.82 -9.34
C GLY A 105 -21.95 -2.70 -10.87
N LYS A 106 -22.86 -1.92 -11.44
CA LYS A 106 -22.96 -1.75 -12.90
C LYS A 106 -21.75 -0.99 -13.42
N THR A 107 -21.07 -1.55 -14.42
CA THR A 107 -19.98 -0.87 -15.12
C THR A 107 -20.48 0.38 -15.84
N LEU A 108 -19.91 1.53 -15.49
CA LEU A 108 -20.13 2.82 -16.13
C LEU A 108 -19.22 2.98 -17.35
N TRP A 109 -17.95 2.64 -17.18
CA TRP A 109 -16.95 2.57 -18.25
C TRP A 109 -15.85 1.56 -17.90
N HIS A 110 -15.11 1.13 -18.92
CA HIS A 110 -13.95 0.24 -18.81
C HIS A 110 -12.85 0.75 -19.74
N HIS A 111 -11.68 1.03 -19.18
CA HIS A 111 -10.45 1.26 -19.91
C HIS A 111 -9.69 -0.07 -19.98
N ALA A 112 -9.46 -0.58 -21.18
CA ALA A 112 -8.74 -1.82 -21.41
C ALA A 112 -7.37 -1.52 -22.03
N ARG A 113 -6.32 -2.12 -21.49
CA ARG A 113 -4.97 -2.09 -22.06
C ARG A 113 -4.39 -3.52 -21.99
N PRO A 114 -3.81 -4.05 -23.08
CA PRO A 114 -3.16 -5.36 -23.04
C PRO A 114 -2.08 -5.43 -21.96
N VAL A 115 -1.89 -6.61 -21.37
CA VAL A 115 -0.71 -6.90 -20.56
C VAL A 115 0.56 -6.82 -21.42
N SER A 116 1.67 -6.47 -20.80
CA SER A 116 2.95 -6.27 -21.48
C SER A 116 3.69 -7.60 -21.66
N ASP A 117 4.22 -7.85 -22.86
CA ASP A 117 5.02 -9.04 -23.14
C ASP A 117 6.47 -8.91 -22.64
N GLY A 118 7.06 -10.02 -22.23
CA GLY A 118 8.50 -10.11 -21.94
C GLY A 118 8.93 -9.54 -20.58
N LEU A 119 7.98 -9.25 -19.69
CA LEU A 119 8.24 -9.06 -18.26
C LEU A 119 8.68 -10.39 -17.64
N ILE A 120 9.45 -10.31 -16.56
CA ILE A 120 9.94 -11.45 -15.80
C ILE A 120 9.38 -11.43 -14.38
N ASP A 121 9.54 -12.56 -13.68
CA ASP A 121 9.23 -12.74 -12.25
C ASP A 121 7.90 -12.09 -11.81
N ASP A 122 7.87 -11.34 -10.71
CA ASP A 122 6.68 -10.74 -10.11
C ASP A 122 5.92 -9.82 -11.08
N ALA A 123 6.66 -9.09 -11.93
CA ALA A 123 6.06 -8.19 -12.92
C ALA A 123 5.25 -8.95 -13.99
N SER A 124 5.64 -10.19 -14.29
CA SER A 124 4.91 -11.07 -15.22
C SER A 124 3.57 -11.58 -14.66
N GLY A 125 3.33 -11.43 -13.36
CA GLY A 125 2.04 -11.69 -12.74
C GLY A 125 0.95 -10.65 -13.08
N HIS A 126 1.35 -9.50 -13.66
CA HIS A 126 0.47 -8.40 -14.06
C HIS A 126 -0.47 -7.94 -12.93
N ILE A 127 0.07 -7.86 -11.71
CA ILE A 127 -0.68 -7.48 -10.50
C ILE A 127 -0.84 -5.97 -10.44
N ASN A 128 -2.00 -5.51 -9.96
CA ASN A 128 -2.29 -4.11 -9.70
C ASN A 128 -3.07 -3.95 -8.39
N ARG A 129 -2.70 -2.95 -7.58
CA ARG A 129 -3.29 -2.73 -6.25
C ARG A 129 -4.29 -1.56 -6.16
N GLY A 130 -4.47 -0.78 -7.22
CA GLY A 130 -5.55 0.21 -7.29
C GLY A 130 -5.21 1.49 -8.02
N VAL A 131 -6.04 2.51 -7.76
CA VAL A 131 -5.92 3.84 -8.35
C VAL A 131 -5.71 4.92 -7.30
N ALA A 132 -5.26 6.09 -7.75
CA ALA A 132 -5.46 7.34 -7.04
C ALA A 132 -6.49 8.22 -7.78
N VAL A 133 -7.19 9.09 -7.03
CA VAL A 133 -8.18 10.02 -7.60
C VAL A 133 -7.82 11.46 -7.23
N MET A 134 -7.92 12.37 -8.19
CA MET A 134 -7.80 13.82 -7.96
C MET A 134 -8.75 14.59 -8.86
N GLY A 135 -9.80 15.19 -8.29
CA GLY A 135 -10.80 15.91 -9.06
C GLY A 135 -11.50 14.98 -10.05
N SER A 136 -11.42 15.28 -11.34
CA SER A 136 -12.01 14.45 -12.42
C SER A 136 -11.00 13.50 -13.08
N GLN A 137 -9.88 13.21 -12.41
CA GLN A 137 -8.79 12.39 -12.94
C GLN A 137 -8.56 11.19 -12.03
N ILE A 138 -8.30 10.04 -12.64
CA ILE A 138 -7.79 8.86 -11.96
C ILE A 138 -6.39 8.55 -12.48
N TYR A 139 -5.56 7.94 -11.62
CA TYR A 139 -4.20 7.55 -11.94
C TYR A 139 -3.96 6.10 -11.58
N MET A 140 -3.28 5.37 -12.44
CA MET A 140 -2.89 3.98 -12.20
C MET A 140 -1.51 3.69 -12.78
N GLU A 141 -0.79 2.77 -12.14
CA GLU A 141 0.42 2.17 -12.69
C GLU A 141 0.04 1.02 -13.64
N THR A 142 0.89 0.71 -14.61
CA THR A 142 0.80 -0.50 -15.45
C THR A 142 1.92 -1.48 -15.10
N ASP A 143 1.73 -2.74 -15.46
CA ASP A 143 2.68 -3.84 -15.24
C ASP A 143 4.13 -3.54 -15.67
N ASN A 144 4.31 -2.71 -16.70
CA ASN A 144 5.60 -2.29 -17.24
C ASN A 144 6.01 -0.85 -16.84
N ALA A 145 5.59 -0.38 -15.66
CA ALA A 145 5.99 0.92 -15.09
C ALA A 145 5.64 2.14 -15.97
N HIS A 146 4.43 2.15 -16.54
CA HIS A 146 3.81 3.38 -17.01
C HIS A 146 2.89 3.96 -15.93
N LEU A 147 2.78 5.29 -15.90
CA LEU A 147 1.76 5.99 -15.14
C LEU A 147 0.73 6.53 -16.13
N LEU A 148 -0.52 6.11 -15.97
CA LEU A 148 -1.64 6.57 -16.78
C LEU A 148 -2.43 7.62 -16.00
N CYS A 149 -2.97 8.59 -16.73
CA CYS A 149 -4.05 9.46 -16.25
C CYS A 149 -5.27 9.30 -17.14
N LEU A 150 -6.40 8.96 -16.53
CA LEU A 150 -7.67 8.78 -17.22
C LEU A 150 -8.69 9.81 -16.72
N ASP A 151 -9.61 10.24 -17.59
CA ASP A 151 -10.78 11.02 -17.17
C ASP A 151 -11.74 10.12 -16.37
N ALA A 152 -12.03 10.49 -15.13
CA ALA A 152 -12.81 9.68 -14.19
C ALA A 152 -14.25 9.42 -14.64
N ARG A 153 -14.79 10.23 -15.58
CA ARG A 153 -16.18 10.13 -16.04
C ARG A 153 -16.32 9.19 -17.24
N SER A 154 -15.26 9.03 -18.02
CA SER A 154 -15.31 8.33 -19.31
C SER A 154 -14.29 7.19 -19.45
N GLY A 155 -13.25 7.16 -18.63
CA GLY A 155 -12.12 6.22 -18.78
C GLY A 155 -11.17 6.57 -19.93
N ASN A 156 -11.37 7.72 -20.59
CA ASN A 156 -10.52 8.16 -21.68
C ASN A 156 -9.11 8.49 -21.18
N LEU A 157 -8.09 8.01 -21.90
CA LEU A 157 -6.69 8.32 -21.64
C LEU A 157 -6.43 9.81 -21.89
N LEU A 158 -5.90 10.49 -20.87
CA LEU A 158 -5.47 11.89 -20.94
C LEU A 158 -3.97 12.00 -21.21
N TRP A 159 -3.17 11.18 -20.51
CA TRP A 159 -1.74 11.03 -20.77
C TRP A 159 -1.22 9.68 -20.25
N ASP A 160 -0.09 9.25 -20.81
CA ASP A 160 0.63 8.02 -20.50
C ASP A 160 2.13 8.34 -20.47
N VAL A 161 2.82 8.04 -19.36
CA VAL A 161 4.26 8.22 -19.22
C VAL A 161 4.94 6.98 -18.67
N ALA A 162 5.88 6.41 -19.44
CA ALA A 162 6.81 5.40 -18.94
C ALA A 162 7.87 6.06 -18.03
N TYR A 163 8.00 5.57 -16.80
CA TYR A 163 8.91 6.11 -15.79
C TYR A 163 10.05 5.17 -15.38
N ALA A 164 10.06 3.96 -15.93
CA ALA A 164 11.23 3.11 -16.11
C ALA A 164 11.24 2.63 -17.58
N LYS A 165 12.39 2.68 -18.25
CA LYS A 165 12.53 2.39 -19.69
C LYS A 165 13.70 1.46 -19.94
N ASP A 166 13.62 0.75 -21.07
CA ASP A 166 14.72 -0.02 -21.66
C ASP A 166 15.34 -1.05 -20.71
N ASN A 167 14.54 -1.59 -19.79
CA ASN A 167 14.93 -2.65 -18.86
C ASN A 167 13.68 -3.48 -18.52
N ARG A 168 13.74 -4.78 -18.79
CA ARG A 168 12.62 -5.74 -18.63
C ARG A 168 12.40 -6.20 -17.19
N ASN A 169 13.34 -5.92 -16.31
CA ASN A 169 13.32 -6.25 -14.90
C ASN A 169 12.46 -5.25 -14.10
N TYR A 170 12.18 -4.06 -14.64
CA TYR A 170 11.27 -3.12 -13.98
C TYR A 170 9.81 -3.47 -14.25
N GLY A 171 9.05 -3.60 -13.16
CA GLY A 171 7.59 -3.60 -13.19
C GLY A 171 6.99 -2.56 -12.25
N ALA A 172 5.67 -2.53 -12.18
CA ALA A 172 4.95 -1.75 -11.19
C ALA A 172 3.62 -2.39 -10.83
N THR A 173 3.31 -2.44 -9.54
CA THR A 173 2.16 -3.15 -8.99
C THR A 173 1.34 -2.29 -8.03
N SER A 174 1.79 -1.06 -7.72
CA SER A 174 1.26 -0.26 -6.64
C SER A 174 0.00 0.52 -7.03
N ALA A 175 -0.71 1.01 -6.02
CA ALA A 175 -1.65 2.10 -6.22
C ALA A 175 -0.89 3.43 -6.08
N PRO A 176 -1.06 4.42 -6.97
CA PRO A 176 -0.41 5.71 -6.80
C PRO A 176 -0.86 6.46 -5.54
N LEU A 177 -0.07 7.42 -5.09
CA LEU A 177 -0.44 8.35 -4.02
C LEU A 177 -0.47 9.79 -4.55
N VAL A 178 -1.62 10.48 -4.43
CA VAL A 178 -1.72 11.90 -4.83
C VAL A 178 -1.43 12.81 -3.63
N VAL A 179 -0.41 13.67 -3.75
CA VAL A 179 -0.05 14.70 -2.77
C VAL A 179 0.23 16.01 -3.47
N LYS A 180 -0.46 17.09 -3.06
CA LYS A 180 -0.19 18.48 -3.49
C LYS A 180 -0.08 18.64 -5.03
N GLY A 181 -1.01 18.03 -5.76
CA GLY A 181 -1.04 18.09 -7.23
C GLY A 181 0.03 17.25 -7.93
N LYS A 182 0.72 16.37 -7.19
CA LYS A 182 1.65 15.39 -7.73
C LYS A 182 1.12 13.97 -7.52
N VAL A 183 1.45 13.08 -8.44
CA VAL A 183 1.16 11.64 -8.36
C VAL A 183 2.47 10.94 -8.07
N LEU A 184 2.54 10.25 -6.94
CA LEU A 184 3.70 9.51 -6.50
C LEU A 184 3.54 8.04 -6.82
N VAL A 185 4.62 7.45 -7.33
CA VAL A 185 4.70 6.06 -7.80
C VAL A 185 6.04 5.45 -7.40
N GLY A 186 6.04 4.12 -7.31
CA GLY A 186 7.22 3.30 -7.09
C GLY A 186 7.41 2.28 -8.22
N THR A 187 8.30 1.32 -8.02
CA THR A 187 8.45 0.15 -8.91
C THR A 187 8.49 -1.16 -8.12
N SER A 188 8.37 -2.27 -8.83
CA SER A 188 8.79 -3.63 -8.40
C SER A 188 10.07 -4.04 -9.14
N GLY A 189 10.54 -5.27 -8.90
CA GLY A 189 11.75 -5.85 -9.51
C GLY A 189 12.99 -5.82 -8.61
N GLY A 190 12.82 -5.77 -7.29
CA GLY A 190 13.94 -5.82 -6.33
C GLY A 190 14.77 -7.08 -6.53
N ASP A 191 14.05 -8.18 -6.62
CA ASP A 191 14.51 -9.55 -6.89
C ASP A 191 15.19 -9.71 -8.25
N ASP A 192 14.90 -8.78 -9.17
CA ASP A 192 15.42 -8.75 -10.53
C ASP A 192 16.61 -7.78 -10.69
N GLY A 193 17.21 -7.30 -9.60
CA GLY A 193 18.42 -6.48 -9.64
C GLY A 193 18.20 -5.10 -10.26
N VAL A 194 17.00 -4.52 -10.12
CA VAL A 194 16.75 -3.13 -10.51
C VAL A 194 17.16 -2.16 -9.40
N ARG A 195 17.39 -0.90 -9.76
CA ARG A 195 17.60 0.18 -8.79
C ARG A 195 16.25 0.82 -8.42
N GLY A 196 15.81 0.65 -7.18
CA GLY A 196 14.53 1.20 -6.70
C GLY A 196 14.51 2.73 -6.59
N PHE A 197 13.30 3.29 -6.63
CA PHE A 197 13.08 4.72 -6.45
C PHE A 197 11.63 5.03 -6.08
N VAL A 198 11.41 6.19 -5.45
CA VAL A 198 10.11 6.87 -5.42
C VAL A 198 10.17 8.06 -6.38
N ALA A 199 9.18 8.22 -7.25
CA ALA A 199 9.10 9.34 -8.18
C ALA A 199 7.77 10.08 -8.05
N ALA A 200 7.79 11.39 -8.29
CA ALA A 200 6.60 12.22 -8.31
C ALA A 200 6.43 12.89 -9.67
N PHE A 201 5.21 12.85 -10.18
CA PHE A 201 4.83 13.42 -11.47
C PHE A 201 3.81 14.53 -11.28
N ASP A 202 3.91 15.61 -12.05
CA ASP A 202 2.84 16.61 -12.12
C ASP A 202 1.55 15.92 -12.59
N ALA A 203 0.50 16.03 -11.78
CA ALA A 203 -0.74 15.29 -12.02
C ALA A 203 -1.50 15.77 -13.27
N GLN A 204 -1.25 17.00 -13.75
CA GLN A 204 -1.89 17.51 -14.96
C GLN A 204 -1.14 17.13 -16.22
N THR A 205 0.19 17.17 -16.19
CA THR A 205 1.00 17.01 -17.40
C THR A 205 1.74 15.68 -17.51
N GLY A 206 1.79 14.88 -16.45
CA GLY A 206 2.60 13.65 -16.39
C GLY A 206 4.11 13.92 -16.40
N LYS A 207 4.56 15.16 -16.16
CA LYS A 207 6.00 15.49 -16.19
C LYS A 207 6.62 15.10 -14.85
N GLU A 208 7.75 14.37 -14.87
CA GLU A 208 8.51 14.08 -13.65
C GLU A 208 8.92 15.39 -12.96
N ALA A 209 8.53 15.52 -11.69
CA ALA A 209 8.85 16.64 -10.83
C ALA A 209 10.13 16.38 -10.03
N TRP A 210 10.24 15.18 -9.45
CA TRP A 210 11.42 14.72 -8.72
C TRP A 210 11.45 13.19 -8.63
N ARG A 211 12.64 12.66 -8.33
CA ARG A 211 12.89 11.25 -8.05
C ARG A 211 13.88 11.11 -6.91
N PHE A 212 13.60 10.18 -6.01
CA PHE A 212 14.51 9.73 -4.96
C PHE A 212 14.90 8.29 -5.24
N TRP A 213 16.17 8.06 -5.58
CA TRP A 213 16.73 6.72 -5.71
C TRP A 213 16.95 6.13 -4.32
N THR A 214 16.41 4.94 -4.05
CA THR A 214 16.54 4.28 -2.74
C THR A 214 17.91 3.66 -2.56
N ILE A 215 18.60 3.33 -3.67
CA ILE A 215 20.00 2.95 -3.66
C ILE A 215 20.84 4.20 -4.01
N PRO A 216 21.66 4.74 -3.10
CA PRO A 216 22.48 5.93 -3.35
C PRO A 216 23.65 5.62 -4.29
N ALA A 217 23.91 6.52 -5.24
CA ALA A 217 25.08 6.45 -6.11
C ALA A 217 26.35 6.87 -5.36
N PRO A 218 27.56 6.48 -5.83
CA PRO A 218 28.81 6.88 -5.19
C PRO A 218 28.91 8.40 -4.94
N GLY A 219 29.09 8.77 -3.66
CA GLY A 219 29.18 10.17 -3.23
C GLY A 219 27.86 10.78 -2.73
N GLU A 220 26.74 10.08 -2.90
CA GLU A 220 25.46 10.42 -2.26
C GLU A 220 25.43 9.92 -0.81
N PRO A 221 24.69 10.57 0.10
CA PRO A 221 24.53 10.09 1.47
C PRO A 221 24.02 8.65 1.51
N GLY A 222 24.64 7.80 2.34
CA GLY A 222 24.33 6.37 2.43
C GLY A 222 25.15 5.49 1.48
N SER A 223 25.81 6.06 0.46
CA SER A 223 26.64 5.28 -0.46
C SER A 223 27.86 4.62 0.21
N GLU A 224 28.26 5.12 1.38
CA GLU A 224 29.31 4.51 2.20
C GLU A 224 28.94 3.14 2.79
N THR A 225 27.65 2.78 2.76
CA THR A 225 27.18 1.47 3.23
C THR A 225 27.09 0.42 2.11
N TRP A 226 27.59 0.75 0.91
CA TRP A 226 27.67 -0.15 -0.23
C TRP A 226 29.13 -0.36 -0.65
N PRO A 227 29.45 -1.52 -1.24
CA PRO A 227 30.75 -1.70 -1.87
C PRO A 227 30.98 -0.68 -2.99
N LYS A 228 32.26 -0.37 -3.22
CA LYS A 228 32.66 0.46 -4.35
C LYS A 228 32.43 -0.29 -5.67
N GLY A 229 32.10 0.45 -6.72
CA GLY A 229 31.83 -0.10 -8.05
C GLY A 229 30.37 0.09 -8.44
N ASP A 230 29.87 -0.82 -9.26
CA ASP A 230 28.58 -0.67 -9.94
C ASP A 230 27.43 -1.46 -9.29
N ILE A 231 27.65 -2.10 -8.13
CA ILE A 231 26.61 -2.86 -7.41
C ILE A 231 25.37 -2.00 -7.06
N TYR A 232 25.55 -0.69 -6.86
CA TYR A 232 24.45 0.23 -6.59
C TYR A 232 23.45 0.35 -7.77
N LEU A 233 23.84 -0.03 -8.99
CA LEU A 233 22.94 -0.08 -10.15
C LEU A 233 21.99 -1.28 -10.08
N HIS A 234 22.31 -2.27 -9.25
CA HIS A 234 21.61 -3.54 -9.11
C HIS A 234 21.24 -3.84 -7.65
N GLY A 235 21.05 -2.79 -6.84
CA GLY A 235 20.94 -2.93 -5.38
C GLY A 235 19.54 -3.26 -4.86
N GLY A 236 18.52 -3.40 -5.71
CA GLY A 236 17.14 -3.61 -5.26
C GLY A 236 16.50 -2.34 -4.70
N GLY A 237 15.91 -2.44 -3.51
CA GLY A 237 15.32 -1.31 -2.76
C GLY A 237 14.05 -0.76 -3.41
N THR A 238 13.30 -1.59 -4.12
CA THR A 238 12.09 -1.17 -4.83
C THR A 238 10.96 -0.78 -3.86
N THR A 239 9.92 -0.12 -4.34
CA THR A 239 8.98 0.62 -3.48
C THR A 239 7.54 0.35 -3.88
N TRP A 240 7.20 -0.94 -3.91
CA TRP A 240 6.04 -1.50 -4.61
C TRP A 240 4.69 -1.38 -3.86
N MET A 241 4.66 -0.71 -2.71
CA MET A 241 3.44 -0.34 -1.97
C MET A 241 3.29 1.18 -1.83
N PRO A 242 2.05 1.71 -1.77
CA PRO A 242 1.83 3.13 -1.57
C PRO A 242 2.32 3.58 -0.19
N GLY A 243 2.97 4.73 -0.15
CA GLY A 243 3.29 5.41 1.09
C GLY A 243 2.08 6.06 1.79
N THR A 244 2.36 6.69 2.93
CA THR A 244 1.41 7.53 3.69
C THR A 244 1.88 8.98 3.76
N TYR A 245 1.01 9.90 4.17
CA TYR A 245 1.29 11.33 4.16
C TYR A 245 0.78 12.01 5.43
N ASP A 246 1.62 12.83 6.05
CA ASP A 246 1.20 13.76 7.10
C ASP A 246 1.17 15.20 6.56
N PRO A 247 -0.03 15.77 6.33
CA PRO A 247 -0.16 17.16 5.90
C PRO A 247 0.37 18.20 6.89
N GLU A 248 0.39 17.90 8.19
CA GLU A 248 0.90 18.84 9.21
C GLU A 248 2.42 18.93 9.20
N LEU A 249 3.10 17.81 8.91
CA LEU A 249 4.55 17.76 8.80
C LEU A 249 5.05 18.05 7.37
N ASN A 250 4.13 18.10 6.39
CA ASN A 250 4.44 18.09 4.96
C ASN A 250 5.45 16.98 4.65
N THR A 251 5.16 15.74 5.07
CA THR A 251 6.10 14.60 4.98
C THR A 251 5.37 13.37 4.45
N ILE A 252 5.95 12.74 3.43
CA ILE A 252 5.55 11.41 2.96
C ILE A 252 6.40 10.37 3.68
N PHE A 253 5.79 9.25 4.04
CA PHE A 253 6.48 8.07 4.57
C PHE A 253 6.32 6.93 3.58
N TRP A 254 7.45 6.36 3.14
CA TRP A 254 7.45 5.32 2.11
C TRP A 254 8.34 4.16 2.55
N GLY A 255 7.86 2.94 2.38
CA GLY A 255 8.62 1.73 2.67
C GLY A 255 9.45 1.26 1.47
N THR A 256 10.63 0.74 1.73
CA THR A 256 11.60 0.29 0.70
C THR A 256 11.87 -1.20 0.85
N GLY A 257 12.09 -1.86 -0.28
CA GLY A 257 12.23 -3.30 -0.37
C GLY A 257 13.63 -3.81 -0.07
N ASN A 258 13.77 -5.12 -0.29
CA ASN A 258 14.98 -5.91 -0.12
C ASN A 258 16.20 -5.36 -0.88
N SER A 259 17.38 -5.71 -0.40
CA SER A 259 18.64 -5.53 -1.13
C SER A 259 18.91 -6.67 -2.10
N SER A 260 19.38 -6.36 -3.31
CA SER A 260 19.68 -7.36 -4.36
C SER A 260 21.20 -7.55 -4.57
N PRO A 261 21.70 -8.79 -4.77
CA PRO A 261 20.93 -10.02 -4.87
C PRO A 261 20.42 -10.51 -3.49
N ASP A 262 19.25 -11.13 -3.46
CA ASP A 262 18.40 -11.22 -2.26
C ASP A 262 19.04 -12.00 -1.12
N PHE A 263 19.67 -13.13 -1.43
CA PHE A 263 20.11 -14.10 -0.43
C PHE A 263 21.64 -14.21 -0.31
N ASP A 264 22.40 -13.62 -1.23
CA ASP A 264 23.86 -13.54 -1.17
C ASP A 264 24.35 -12.12 -0.86
N GLY A 265 24.64 -11.86 0.42
CA GLY A 265 25.20 -10.58 0.86
C GLY A 265 26.67 -10.36 0.52
N SER A 266 27.42 -11.39 0.09
CA SER A 266 28.89 -11.30 -0.04
C SER A 266 29.36 -10.31 -1.12
N VAL A 267 28.53 -10.06 -2.13
CA VAL A 267 28.80 -9.09 -3.21
C VAL A 267 28.35 -7.66 -2.86
N ARG A 268 27.62 -7.50 -1.76
CA ARG A 268 27.01 -6.25 -1.30
C ARG A 268 27.26 -6.01 0.20
N GLU A 269 28.49 -6.26 0.66
CA GLU A 269 28.86 -6.02 2.06
C GLU A 269 28.54 -4.59 2.52
N GLY A 270 27.93 -4.48 3.71
CA GLY A 270 27.54 -3.21 4.32
C GLY A 270 26.05 -3.18 4.68
N ASP A 271 25.60 -2.10 5.33
CA ASP A 271 24.19 -1.97 5.76
C ASP A 271 23.20 -1.90 4.59
N ASN A 272 23.65 -1.59 3.36
CA ASN A 272 22.83 -1.51 2.15
C ASN A 272 21.74 -0.41 2.17
N LEU A 273 22.02 0.77 2.74
CA LEU A 273 21.04 1.86 2.78
C LEU A 273 20.66 2.36 1.37
N TYR A 274 19.40 2.61 1.05
CA TYR A 274 18.22 2.66 1.91
C TYR A 274 17.27 1.49 1.61
N THR A 275 17.76 0.24 1.57
CA THR A 275 16.91 -0.96 1.51
C THR A 275 16.31 -1.26 2.89
N ASP A 276 15.17 -1.93 2.91
CA ASP A 276 14.49 -2.38 4.14
C ASP A 276 14.29 -1.26 5.15
N CYS A 277 14.04 -0.06 4.63
CA CYS A 277 13.81 1.17 5.36
C CYS A 277 12.36 1.63 5.25
N ILE A 278 11.95 2.40 6.25
CA ILE A 278 10.99 3.48 6.07
C ILE A 278 11.76 4.77 5.84
N ILE A 279 11.44 5.50 4.77
CA ILE A 279 12.00 6.80 4.43
C ILE A 279 10.96 7.90 4.57
N ALA A 280 11.38 9.04 5.13
CA ALA A 280 10.56 10.24 5.22
C ALA A 280 11.02 11.27 4.20
N LEU A 281 10.16 11.61 3.25
CA LEU A 281 10.48 12.50 2.13
C LEU A 281 9.68 13.80 2.18
N ASP A 282 10.30 14.89 1.73
CA ASP A 282 9.58 16.11 1.40
C ASP A 282 8.76 15.93 0.10
N PRO A 283 7.43 16.18 0.10
CA PRO A 283 6.56 15.98 -1.07
C PRO A 283 6.82 16.95 -2.22
N ASP A 284 7.43 18.10 -1.96
CA ASP A 284 7.69 19.10 -2.99
C ASP A 284 9.00 18.83 -3.72
N THR A 285 10.00 18.28 -3.04
CA THR A 285 11.35 18.13 -3.60
C THR A 285 11.89 16.69 -3.63
N GLY A 286 11.24 15.73 -2.98
CA GLY A 286 11.75 14.36 -2.84
C GLY A 286 12.97 14.24 -1.91
N LYS A 287 13.30 15.29 -1.15
CA LYS A 287 14.48 15.30 -0.28
C LYS A 287 14.22 14.42 0.94
N LEU A 288 15.17 13.54 1.25
CA LEU A 288 15.18 12.75 2.48
C LEU A 288 15.25 13.66 3.72
N LYS A 289 14.30 13.49 4.63
CA LYS A 289 14.27 14.13 5.95
C LYS A 289 14.93 13.23 7.00
N TRP A 290 14.53 11.96 7.04
CA TRP A 290 15.08 10.93 7.90
C TRP A 290 14.77 9.54 7.31
N HIS A 291 15.46 8.51 7.78
CA HIS A 291 15.16 7.10 7.48
C HIS A 291 15.30 6.28 8.76
N PHE A 292 14.66 5.11 8.79
CA PHE A 292 14.90 4.05 9.76
C PHE A 292 14.99 2.72 9.02
N GLN A 293 16.10 1.99 9.21
CA GLN A 293 16.34 0.71 8.56
C GLN A 293 15.97 -0.44 9.50
N PHE A 294 15.02 -1.28 9.10
CA PHE A 294 14.52 -2.41 9.89
C PHE A 294 15.47 -3.61 9.81
N THR A 295 15.99 -3.89 8.61
CA THR A 295 16.80 -5.08 8.34
C THR A 295 18.11 -4.70 7.65
N PRO A 296 19.13 -4.19 8.37
CA PRO A 296 20.43 -3.89 7.78
C PRO A 296 21.11 -5.15 7.22
N HIS A 297 21.69 -5.02 6.03
CA HIS A 297 22.31 -6.13 5.29
C HIS A 297 21.36 -7.32 5.16
N ASP A 298 20.18 -7.13 4.58
CA ASP A 298 19.18 -8.19 4.47
C ASP A 298 19.72 -9.41 3.70
N LEU A 299 19.32 -10.61 4.12
CA LEU A 299 19.71 -11.89 3.51
C LEU A 299 18.49 -12.80 3.30
N ASN A 300 17.28 -12.25 3.44
CA ASN A 300 16.08 -13.02 3.67
C ASN A 300 14.86 -12.54 2.88
N ASP A 301 15.00 -11.48 2.08
CA ASP A 301 13.91 -10.86 1.34
C ASP A 301 12.85 -10.24 2.28
N PHE A 302 13.33 -9.54 3.31
CA PHE A 302 12.49 -8.92 4.33
C PHE A 302 12.22 -7.45 4.05
N ASP A 303 11.62 -7.18 2.87
CA ASP A 303 11.18 -5.83 2.50
C ASP A 303 10.46 -5.11 3.63
N ALA A 304 10.64 -3.80 3.66
CA ALA A 304 9.94 -2.94 4.60
C ALA A 304 8.88 -2.06 3.93
N THR A 305 8.18 -2.60 2.93
CA THR A 305 7.16 -1.87 2.15
C THR A 305 5.78 -1.89 2.78
N GLU A 306 5.57 -2.54 3.93
CA GLU A 306 4.27 -2.56 4.58
C GLU A 306 3.78 -1.15 4.95
N THR A 307 2.46 -0.97 4.93
CA THR A 307 1.83 0.33 5.14
C THR A 307 2.29 1.00 6.45
N PRO A 308 2.97 2.16 6.39
CA PRO A 308 3.33 2.91 7.59
C PRO A 308 2.10 3.61 8.16
N VAL A 309 1.60 3.17 9.32
CA VAL A 309 0.37 3.72 9.92
C VAL A 309 0.69 4.89 10.84
N LEU A 310 0.14 6.06 10.52
CA LEU A 310 0.37 7.31 11.25
C LEU A 310 -0.66 7.45 12.39
N VAL A 311 -0.16 7.61 13.61
CA VAL A 311 -1.00 7.66 14.82
C VAL A 311 -0.62 8.86 15.69
N ASP A 312 -1.61 9.64 16.11
CA ASP A 312 -1.44 10.66 17.15
C ASP A 312 -1.94 10.09 18.47
N ALA A 313 -1.06 9.98 19.46
CA ALA A 313 -1.40 9.36 20.73
C ALA A 313 -0.60 9.92 21.91
N ILE A 314 -1.11 9.69 23.12
CA ILE A 314 -0.28 9.77 24.32
C ILE A 314 0.53 8.46 24.40
N TYR A 315 1.83 8.57 24.23
CA TYR A 315 2.77 7.46 24.33
C TYR A 315 3.75 7.73 25.47
N GLN A 316 3.83 6.79 26.41
CA GLN A 316 4.65 6.91 27.62
C GLN A 316 4.49 8.27 28.35
N GLY A 317 3.23 8.72 28.48
CA GLY A 317 2.87 9.95 29.19
C GLY A 317 3.09 11.26 28.42
N ARG A 318 3.48 11.21 27.13
CA ARG A 318 3.69 12.40 26.29
C ARG A 318 2.87 12.32 25.01
N SER A 319 2.37 13.45 24.54
CA SER A 319 1.82 13.53 23.18
C SER A 319 2.93 13.27 22.16
N ARG A 320 2.68 12.33 21.24
CA ARG A 320 3.61 11.90 20.21
C ARG A 320 2.89 11.73 18.89
N LYS A 321 3.63 12.03 17.82
CA LYS A 321 3.26 11.74 16.44
C LYS A 321 4.01 10.48 16.04
N LEU A 322 3.31 9.36 16.00
CA LEU A 322 3.90 8.04 15.78
C LEU A 322 3.72 7.57 14.34
N VAL A 323 4.61 6.68 13.92
CA VAL A 323 4.40 5.74 12.82
C VAL A 323 4.59 4.32 13.35
N ILE A 324 3.66 3.43 13.01
CA ILE A 324 3.65 2.03 13.42
C ILE A 324 3.68 1.16 12.16
N GLN A 325 4.57 0.18 12.14
CA GLN A 325 4.71 -0.75 11.01
C GLN A 325 4.93 -2.16 11.53
N ALA A 326 4.02 -3.08 11.18
CA ALA A 326 4.29 -4.51 11.27
C ALA A 326 5.13 -4.89 10.03
N ASN A 327 6.31 -5.45 10.24
CA ASN A 327 7.29 -5.66 9.19
C ASN A 327 7.44 -7.16 8.83
N ARG A 328 7.75 -7.46 7.57
CA ARG A 328 8.06 -8.81 7.04
C ARG A 328 8.97 -9.60 7.95
N ASN A 329 9.93 -8.94 8.59
CA ASN A 329 10.94 -9.56 9.45
C ASN A 329 10.39 -10.15 10.77
N GLY A 330 9.10 -10.02 11.08
CA GLY A 330 8.47 -10.62 12.26
C GLY A 330 8.41 -9.73 13.50
N PHE A 331 8.78 -8.46 13.38
CA PHE A 331 8.67 -7.46 14.43
C PHE A 331 7.71 -6.33 14.05
N ILE A 332 6.98 -5.80 15.02
CA ILE A 332 6.19 -4.57 14.89
C ILE A 332 6.94 -3.44 15.59
N TYR A 333 7.10 -2.32 14.88
CA TYR A 333 7.90 -1.18 15.30
C TYR A 333 7.02 0.03 15.58
N THR A 334 7.43 0.84 16.54
CA THR A 334 6.85 2.16 16.84
C THR A 334 7.96 3.19 16.80
N LEU A 335 7.83 4.19 15.92
CA LEU A 335 8.79 5.27 15.75
C LEU A 335 8.10 6.63 15.96
N ASP A 336 8.86 7.65 16.34
CA ASP A 336 8.40 9.04 16.24
C ASP A 336 8.51 9.49 14.78
N ARG A 337 7.39 9.79 14.13
CA ARG A 337 7.37 10.11 12.71
C ARG A 337 7.91 11.51 12.39
N THR A 338 8.19 12.35 13.39
CA THR A 338 8.79 13.67 13.19
C THR A 338 10.30 13.58 13.01
N THR A 339 10.94 12.60 13.66
CA THR A 339 12.41 12.47 13.72
C THR A 339 12.94 11.15 13.16
N GLY A 340 12.10 10.12 13.06
CA GLY A 340 12.53 8.74 12.80
C GLY A 340 13.08 8.03 14.04
N GLU A 341 12.92 8.62 15.23
CA GLU A 341 13.42 8.04 16.48
C GLU A 341 12.74 6.70 16.77
N PHE A 342 13.54 5.66 16.99
CA PHE A 342 13.07 4.36 17.47
C PHE A 342 12.56 4.45 18.90
N LEU A 343 11.34 3.99 19.15
CA LEU A 343 10.72 4.00 20.47
C LEU A 343 10.59 2.58 21.04
N SER A 344 10.06 1.64 20.26
CA SER A 344 9.93 0.25 20.67
C SER A 344 9.76 -0.71 19.50
N ALA A 345 10.09 -1.97 19.72
CA ALA A 345 9.73 -3.09 18.86
C ALA A 345 9.17 -4.26 19.69
N LYS A 346 8.32 -5.07 19.06
CA LYS A 346 7.78 -6.30 19.62
C LYS A 346 7.79 -7.41 18.59
N GLN A 347 8.35 -8.57 18.93
CA GLN A 347 8.22 -9.77 18.10
C GLN A 347 6.77 -10.21 18.05
N PHE A 348 6.23 -10.42 16.85
CA PHE A 348 4.89 -10.98 16.64
C PHE A 348 4.92 -12.34 15.95
N SER A 349 5.95 -12.62 15.14
CA SER A 349 6.17 -13.98 14.61
C SER A 349 6.71 -14.87 15.71
N LEU A 350 5.97 -15.93 16.02
CA LEU A 350 6.30 -16.84 17.12
C LEU A 350 7.54 -17.67 16.84
N PHE A 351 7.77 -18.04 15.58
CA PHE A 351 8.84 -18.96 15.20
C PHE A 351 10.03 -18.28 14.55
N GLN A 352 10.05 -16.95 14.45
CA GLN A 352 11.19 -16.24 13.85
C GLN A 352 12.50 -16.63 14.55
N ASN A 353 13.55 -16.85 13.76
CA ASN A 353 14.85 -17.33 14.25
C ASN A 353 16.05 -16.57 13.65
N TRP A 354 15.83 -15.54 12.84
CA TRP A 354 16.91 -14.78 12.21
C TRP A 354 17.52 -13.74 13.16
N ALA A 355 16.75 -13.22 14.12
CA ALA A 355 17.19 -12.29 15.14
C ALA A 355 16.86 -12.80 16.55
N LYS A 356 17.72 -12.49 17.53
CA LYS A 356 17.46 -12.79 18.95
C LYS A 356 16.52 -11.77 19.58
N GLU A 357 16.73 -10.50 19.23
CA GLU A 357 15.97 -9.35 19.71
C GLU A 357 16.26 -8.13 18.82
N ILE A 358 15.51 -7.05 19.07
CA ILE A 358 15.83 -5.71 18.56
C ILE A 358 16.47 -4.93 19.70
N ASP A 359 17.65 -4.37 19.47
CA ASP A 359 18.40 -3.64 20.49
C ASP A 359 17.80 -2.26 20.81
N ALA A 360 18.38 -1.56 21.77
CA ALA A 360 17.92 -0.23 22.20
C ALA A 360 18.01 0.86 21.13
N LYS A 361 18.71 0.62 20.02
CA LYS A 361 18.81 1.53 18.87
C LYS A 361 17.89 1.12 17.71
N GLY A 362 17.11 0.05 17.88
CA GLY A 362 16.25 -0.48 16.84
C GLY A 362 16.95 -1.42 15.85
N ARG A 363 18.20 -1.83 16.11
CA ARG A 363 18.93 -2.74 15.24
C ARG A 363 18.72 -4.20 15.65
N PRO A 364 18.57 -5.13 14.70
CA PRO A 364 18.43 -6.55 15.02
C PRO A 364 19.75 -7.15 15.52
N VAL A 365 19.68 -7.88 16.64
CA VAL A 365 20.78 -8.73 17.11
C VAL A 365 20.67 -10.08 16.40
N ARG A 366 21.34 -10.24 15.26
CA ARG A 366 21.23 -11.43 14.41
C ARG A 366 21.66 -12.72 15.10
N THR A 367 21.07 -13.85 14.70
CA THR A 367 21.59 -15.18 15.02
C THR A 367 22.76 -15.53 14.09
N ALA A 368 23.32 -16.72 14.25
CA ALA A 368 24.36 -17.23 13.34
C ALA A 368 23.75 -17.84 12.05
N LEU A 369 22.42 -17.81 11.89
CA LEU A 369 21.77 -18.33 10.70
C LEU A 369 21.97 -17.35 9.55
N VAL A 370 22.61 -17.84 8.49
CA VAL A 370 22.80 -17.14 7.22
C VAL A 370 22.56 -18.14 6.09
N PRO A 371 21.97 -17.71 4.96
CA PRO A 371 21.91 -18.53 3.75
C PRO A 371 23.31 -19.06 3.37
N ASN A 372 23.36 -20.30 2.89
CA ASN A 372 24.59 -20.94 2.38
C ASN A 372 24.23 -21.98 1.31
N ILE A 373 25.23 -22.58 0.67
CA ILE A 373 24.98 -23.51 -0.44
C ILE A 373 24.22 -24.77 0.00
N GLU A 374 24.35 -25.21 1.26
CA GLU A 374 23.62 -26.33 1.84
C GLU A 374 22.16 -25.98 2.19
N GLY A 375 21.85 -24.69 2.33
CA GLY A 375 20.54 -24.18 2.74
C GLY A 375 20.42 -23.98 4.26
N ALA A 376 19.81 -22.87 4.65
CA ALA A 376 19.50 -22.54 6.04
C ALA A 376 17.99 -22.37 6.22
N ARG A 377 17.39 -23.20 7.08
CA ARG A 377 15.97 -23.06 7.45
C ARG A 377 15.79 -21.84 8.35
N MET A 378 15.13 -20.81 7.82
CA MET A 378 14.85 -19.57 8.54
C MET A 378 13.36 -19.27 8.57
N CYS A 379 12.97 -18.57 9.63
CA CYS A 379 11.62 -18.06 9.85
C CYS A 379 11.76 -16.56 10.18
N PRO A 380 10.89 -15.69 9.63
CA PRO A 380 9.81 -16.00 8.69
C PRO A 380 10.32 -16.52 7.34
N SER A 381 9.43 -17.05 6.49
CA SER A 381 9.75 -17.36 5.09
C SER A 381 9.98 -16.08 4.26
N TYR A 382 10.36 -16.22 2.99
CA TYR A 382 10.50 -15.09 2.06
C TYR A 382 9.18 -14.30 1.90
N ALA A 383 8.03 -14.97 2.06
CA ALA A 383 6.73 -14.30 2.12
C ALA A 383 6.59 -13.35 3.33
N GLY A 384 7.49 -13.42 4.30
CA GLY A 384 7.49 -12.61 5.53
C GLY A 384 6.46 -13.06 6.56
N ALA A 385 6.60 -12.56 7.78
CA ALA A 385 5.60 -12.74 8.83
C ALA A 385 4.36 -11.87 8.63
N THR A 386 4.45 -10.87 7.78
CA THR A 386 3.34 -10.10 7.23
C THR A 386 3.79 -9.62 5.85
N ASN A 387 2.90 -9.01 5.06
CA ASN A 387 3.24 -8.61 3.69
C ASN A 387 2.33 -7.44 3.24
N TRP A 388 1.90 -7.40 1.97
CA TRP A 388 1.08 -6.33 1.41
C TRP A 388 -0.33 -6.21 2.01
N PHE A 389 -0.81 -7.24 2.71
CA PHE A 389 -2.11 -7.21 3.37
C PHE A 389 -2.14 -6.15 4.46
N SER A 390 -2.91 -5.10 4.20
CA SER A 390 -2.79 -3.84 4.93
C SER A 390 -3.32 -3.96 6.36
N PRO A 391 -2.68 -3.28 7.33
CA PRO A 391 -3.16 -3.21 8.71
C PRO A 391 -4.25 -2.15 8.88
N SER A 392 -4.84 -2.09 10.07
CA SER A 392 -5.74 -1.02 10.48
C SER A 392 -5.44 -0.53 11.89
N TYR A 393 -5.78 0.74 12.18
CA TYR A 393 -5.75 1.29 13.53
C TYR A 393 -7.08 1.95 13.87
N SER A 394 -7.59 1.69 15.08
CA SER A 394 -8.82 2.31 15.57
C SER A 394 -8.52 3.24 16.74
N GLU A 395 -8.89 4.51 16.59
CA GLU A 395 -8.82 5.50 17.69
C GLU A 395 -9.80 5.19 18.83
N ARG A 396 -10.83 4.36 18.57
CA ARG A 396 -11.80 3.97 19.59
C ARG A 396 -11.25 2.93 20.55
N THR A 397 -10.60 1.89 20.03
CA THR A 397 -10.01 0.83 20.85
C THR A 397 -8.56 1.12 21.22
N HIS A 398 -7.92 2.02 20.46
CA HIS A 398 -6.47 2.27 20.46
C HIS A 398 -5.64 1.03 20.17
N LEU A 399 -6.17 0.11 19.37
CA LEU A 399 -5.49 -1.11 18.95
C LEU A 399 -5.13 -1.04 17.47
N PHE A 400 -3.97 -1.61 17.15
CA PHE A 400 -3.47 -1.85 15.82
C PHE A 400 -3.78 -3.29 15.41
N TYR A 401 -4.47 -3.48 14.29
CA TYR A 401 -4.95 -4.75 13.79
C TYR A 401 -4.21 -5.14 12.52
N PHE A 402 -3.73 -6.37 12.44
CA PHE A 402 -3.03 -6.86 11.25
C PHE A 402 -3.07 -8.38 11.18
N ILE A 403 -2.88 -8.91 9.98
CA ILE A 403 -2.66 -10.34 9.77
C ILE A 403 -1.17 -10.63 9.91
N SER A 404 -0.83 -11.70 10.60
CA SER A 404 0.50 -12.33 10.55
C SER A 404 0.43 -13.70 9.88
N LEU A 405 1.53 -14.12 9.30
CA LEU A 405 1.81 -15.44 8.76
C LEU A 405 2.94 -16.08 9.58
N GLU A 406 2.69 -17.26 10.13
CA GLU A 406 3.76 -18.14 10.61
C GLU A 406 4.12 -19.08 9.47
N ASP A 407 5.34 -18.93 8.95
CA ASP A 407 5.90 -19.79 7.92
C ASP A 407 7.44 -19.74 7.98
N CYS A 408 8.10 -20.73 7.38
CA CYS A 408 9.54 -20.84 7.31
C CYS A 408 9.97 -21.31 5.91
N THR A 409 11.21 -21.05 5.55
CA THR A 409 11.77 -21.47 4.25
C THR A 409 13.24 -21.85 4.41
N VAL A 410 13.71 -22.77 3.57
CA VAL A 410 15.14 -23.03 3.41
C VAL A 410 15.69 -22.07 2.38
N PHE A 411 16.54 -21.15 2.82
CA PHE A 411 17.25 -20.20 1.96
C PHE A 411 18.63 -20.74 1.66
N SER A 412 18.99 -20.86 0.38
CA SER A 412 20.36 -21.18 -0.03
C SER A 412 21.08 -19.89 -0.44
N ALA A 413 22.40 -19.89 -0.61
CA ALA A 413 23.14 -18.78 -1.24
C ALA A 413 24.25 -19.27 -2.16
N LYS A 414 24.34 -18.67 -3.36
CA LYS A 414 25.35 -18.96 -4.37
C LYS A 414 25.58 -17.73 -5.26
N PRO A 415 26.77 -17.10 -5.20
CA PRO A 415 27.05 -15.92 -6.00
C PRO A 415 26.82 -16.14 -7.50
N GLU A 416 26.03 -15.26 -8.12
CA GLU A 416 25.82 -15.21 -9.57
C GLU A 416 25.99 -13.76 -10.07
N PRO A 417 26.49 -13.54 -11.29
CA PRO A 417 26.53 -12.21 -11.88
C PRO A 417 25.14 -11.78 -12.34
N PHE A 418 24.86 -10.48 -12.29
CA PHE A 418 23.65 -9.90 -12.87
C PHE A 418 23.59 -10.14 -14.38
N GLU A 419 22.40 -10.47 -14.89
CA GLU A 419 22.08 -10.54 -16.31
C GLU A 419 20.70 -9.93 -16.55
N GLU A 420 20.63 -8.92 -17.42
CA GLU A 420 19.36 -8.27 -17.76
C GLU A 420 18.36 -9.26 -18.37
N GLY A 421 17.10 -9.17 -17.95
CA GLY A 421 16.04 -10.10 -18.35
C GLY A 421 16.06 -11.43 -17.59
N LYS A 422 16.80 -11.53 -16.49
CA LYS A 422 16.77 -12.65 -15.54
C LYS A 422 16.63 -12.16 -14.10
N GLU A 423 16.05 -13.03 -13.28
CA GLU A 423 16.00 -12.92 -11.82
C GLU A 423 17.43 -12.81 -11.25
N TYR A 424 17.58 -12.08 -10.14
CA TYR A 424 18.85 -11.81 -9.49
C TYR A 424 18.88 -12.21 -8.00
N TYR A 425 18.32 -13.36 -7.66
CA TYR A 425 18.36 -13.91 -6.30
C TYR A 425 19.77 -14.30 -5.80
N SER A 426 20.70 -14.61 -6.71
CA SER A 426 21.98 -15.29 -6.44
C SER A 426 21.83 -16.55 -5.57
N THR A 427 20.88 -17.42 -5.96
CA THR A 427 20.45 -18.75 -5.39
C THR A 427 18.92 -18.92 -5.52
N GLY A 428 18.25 -19.69 -4.66
CA GLY A 428 16.80 -19.68 -4.46
C GLY A 428 16.35 -20.00 -3.03
N ALA A 429 15.05 -19.82 -2.81
CA ALA A 429 14.35 -20.15 -1.58
C ALA A 429 13.42 -21.36 -1.82
N LYS A 430 13.35 -22.28 -0.85
CA LYS A 430 12.50 -23.48 -0.96
C LYS A 430 11.63 -23.67 0.27
N HIS A 431 10.33 -23.55 0.08
CA HIS A 431 9.35 -23.97 1.07
C HIS A 431 9.29 -25.50 1.15
N LEU A 432 9.43 -26.08 2.34
CA LEU A 432 9.42 -27.54 2.53
C LEU A 432 7.98 -28.03 2.72
N PRO A 433 7.60 -29.20 2.18
CA PRO A 433 6.25 -29.76 2.40
C PRO A 433 5.89 -30.04 3.87
N THR A 434 6.87 -30.01 4.77
CA THR A 434 6.68 -30.19 6.21
C THR A 434 6.39 -28.88 6.95
N GLU A 435 6.61 -27.74 6.32
CA GLU A 435 6.22 -26.45 6.87
C GLU A 435 4.70 -26.31 6.79
N ASN A 436 4.10 -25.83 7.87
CA ASN A 436 2.67 -25.59 7.92
C ASN A 436 2.47 -24.11 8.14
N MET A 437 1.97 -23.44 7.10
CA MET A 437 1.63 -22.04 7.18
C MET A 437 0.44 -21.83 8.12
N LYS A 438 0.50 -20.79 8.94
CA LYS A 438 -0.63 -20.41 9.78
C LYS A 438 -0.80 -18.92 9.90
N LYS A 439 -2.00 -18.42 9.58
CA LYS A 439 -2.34 -17.02 9.79
C LYS A 439 -3.01 -16.73 11.12
N TYR A 440 -2.79 -15.52 11.59
CA TYR A 440 -3.41 -14.97 12.78
C TYR A 440 -3.84 -13.53 12.55
N LEU A 441 -5.06 -13.18 12.96
CA LEU A 441 -5.44 -11.80 13.18
C LEU A 441 -4.95 -11.37 14.55
N LEU A 442 -4.16 -10.31 14.60
CA LEU A 442 -3.54 -9.79 15.80
C LEU A 442 -4.15 -8.43 16.16
N ALA A 443 -4.31 -8.17 17.45
CA ALA A 443 -4.52 -6.82 17.98
C ALA A 443 -3.40 -6.44 18.92
N TYR A 444 -2.76 -5.31 18.65
CA TYR A 444 -1.59 -4.83 19.34
C TYR A 444 -1.87 -3.46 19.98
N ASP A 445 -1.55 -3.33 21.28
CA ASP A 445 -1.56 -2.07 22.00
C ASP A 445 -0.13 -1.53 22.11
N PHE A 446 0.25 -0.66 21.16
CA PHE A 446 1.57 -0.07 21.11
C PHE A 446 1.93 0.76 22.35
N ARG A 447 0.93 1.27 23.09
CA ARG A 447 1.18 2.07 24.31
C ARG A 447 1.66 1.20 25.46
N LYS A 448 1.29 -0.08 25.45
CA LYS A 448 1.70 -1.09 26.43
C LYS A 448 2.82 -2.00 25.91
N ASN A 449 3.10 -1.98 24.61
CA ASN A 449 4.02 -2.90 23.93
C ASN A 449 3.58 -4.38 24.08
N GLU A 450 2.27 -4.63 24.01
CA GLU A 450 1.63 -5.91 24.28
C GLU A 450 0.51 -6.23 23.27
N PHE A 451 0.32 -7.52 22.98
CA PHE A 451 -0.84 -7.98 22.20
C PHE A 451 -2.06 -8.09 23.10
N ALA A 452 -3.14 -7.42 22.72
CA ALA A 452 -4.43 -7.53 23.40
C ALA A 452 -5.06 -8.90 23.17
N TRP A 453 -4.93 -9.42 21.94
CA TRP A 453 -5.37 -10.76 21.57
C TRP A 453 -4.73 -11.22 20.25
N ARG A 454 -4.78 -12.54 20.01
CA ARG A 454 -4.32 -13.22 18.80
C ARG A 454 -5.37 -14.27 18.41
N SER A 455 -5.93 -14.16 17.23
CA SER A 455 -7.00 -15.05 16.74
C SER A 455 -6.48 -15.91 15.58
N PRO A 456 -6.37 -17.24 15.73
CA PRO A 456 -5.97 -18.12 14.64
C PRO A 456 -7.02 -18.10 13.53
N GLN A 457 -6.57 -17.92 12.29
CA GLN A 457 -7.44 -17.94 11.12
C GLN A 457 -7.72 -19.37 10.66
N VAL A 458 -8.85 -19.63 10.01
CA VAL A 458 -9.15 -20.94 9.42
C VAL A 458 -8.44 -21.06 8.07
N GLY A 459 -7.98 -22.27 7.72
CA GLY A 459 -7.30 -22.60 6.46
C GLY A 459 -5.76 -22.65 6.55
N ASP A 460 -5.14 -22.68 5.36
CA ASP A 460 -3.76 -23.16 5.12
C ASP A 460 -2.73 -22.05 4.85
N GLY A 461 -3.03 -20.78 5.13
CA GLY A 461 -2.04 -19.69 5.09
C GLY A 461 -1.92 -18.90 3.78
N HIS A 462 -2.77 -19.12 2.79
CA HIS A 462 -2.62 -18.57 1.43
C HIS A 462 -3.33 -17.24 1.14
N SER A 463 -4.21 -16.77 2.03
CA SER A 463 -4.94 -15.51 1.87
C SER A 463 -3.98 -14.35 1.91
N SER A 464 -4.35 -13.24 1.33
CA SER A 464 -3.63 -11.98 1.49
C SER A 464 -4.61 -10.86 1.75
N ALA A 465 -5.69 -11.20 2.47
CA ALA A 465 -6.60 -10.21 2.98
C ALA A 465 -5.93 -9.39 4.08
N GLY A 466 -6.00 -8.06 3.93
CA GLY A 466 -5.71 -7.15 5.03
C GLY A 466 -6.91 -6.95 5.95
N VAL A 467 -6.85 -5.88 6.73
CA VAL A 467 -7.81 -5.55 7.77
C VAL A 467 -8.28 -4.11 7.61
N MET A 468 -9.55 -3.85 7.91
CA MET A 468 -10.05 -2.50 8.17
C MET A 468 -10.86 -2.47 9.47
N SER A 469 -10.96 -1.32 10.12
CA SER A 469 -11.74 -1.16 11.36
C SER A 469 -12.76 -0.03 11.28
N THR A 470 -13.81 -0.08 12.11
CA THR A 470 -14.90 0.91 12.09
C THR A 470 -15.01 1.69 13.41
N ALA A 471 -15.69 2.83 13.34
CA ALA A 471 -16.07 3.63 14.52
C ALA A 471 -16.99 2.90 15.49
N THR A 472 -17.65 1.82 15.07
CA THR A 472 -18.56 1.02 15.90
C THR A 472 -17.87 -0.10 16.68
N GLY A 473 -16.55 -0.28 16.48
CA GLY A 473 -15.80 -1.33 17.16
C GLY A 473 -15.85 -2.67 16.42
N LEU A 474 -15.87 -2.62 15.08
CA LEU A 474 -15.74 -3.79 14.22
C LEU A 474 -14.36 -3.83 13.56
N VAL A 475 -13.89 -5.05 13.28
CA VAL A 475 -12.79 -5.31 12.33
C VAL A 475 -13.34 -6.19 11.21
N ALA A 476 -13.02 -5.84 9.97
CA ALA A 476 -13.36 -6.61 8.79
C ALA A 476 -12.09 -7.12 8.13
N PHE A 477 -12.07 -8.39 7.73
CA PHE A 477 -10.92 -9.07 7.14
C PHE A 477 -11.40 -10.26 6.30
N GLY A 478 -10.49 -10.88 5.55
CA GLY A 478 -10.72 -12.17 4.91
C GLY A 478 -9.83 -13.24 5.54
N ASP A 479 -10.27 -14.49 5.54
CA ASP A 479 -9.47 -15.62 6.04
C ASP A 479 -8.98 -16.55 4.90
N ASP A 480 -8.29 -17.65 5.23
CA ASP A 480 -7.82 -18.62 4.24
C ASP A 480 -8.90 -19.65 3.85
N ALA A 481 -10.04 -19.67 4.54
CA ALA A 481 -11.20 -20.49 4.20
C ALA A 481 -12.12 -19.81 3.18
N GLN A 482 -11.66 -18.70 2.58
CA GLN A 482 -12.40 -17.89 1.60
C GLN A 482 -13.62 -17.20 2.23
N GLU A 483 -13.56 -16.92 3.52
CA GLU A 483 -14.59 -16.19 4.25
C GLU A 483 -14.22 -14.70 4.31
N PHE A 484 -15.17 -13.84 3.97
CA PHE A 484 -15.14 -12.44 4.40
C PHE A 484 -15.81 -12.34 5.77
N GLU A 485 -15.10 -11.83 6.76
CA GLU A 485 -15.49 -11.85 8.16
C GLU A 485 -15.62 -10.45 8.77
N ILE A 486 -16.56 -10.32 9.71
CA ILE A 486 -16.68 -9.21 10.64
C ILE A 486 -16.52 -9.75 12.06
N ALA A 487 -15.59 -9.18 12.82
CA ALA A 487 -15.35 -9.53 14.21
C ALA A 487 -15.43 -8.32 15.14
N ASN A 488 -15.62 -8.58 16.43
CA ASN A 488 -15.55 -7.58 17.48
C ASN A 488 -14.10 -7.10 17.65
N ALA A 489 -13.88 -5.79 17.53
CA ALA A 489 -12.54 -5.21 17.54
C ALA A 489 -11.81 -5.34 18.90
N THR A 490 -12.53 -5.51 20.00
CA THR A 490 -11.92 -5.60 21.35
C THR A 490 -11.57 -7.04 21.72
N THR A 491 -12.32 -8.03 21.22
CA THR A 491 -12.16 -9.44 21.61
C THR A 491 -11.68 -10.36 20.50
N GLY A 492 -11.76 -9.93 19.24
CA GLY A 492 -11.51 -10.78 18.07
C GLY A 492 -12.60 -11.82 17.82
N ALA A 493 -13.72 -11.78 18.55
CA ALA A 493 -14.80 -12.75 18.40
C ALA A 493 -15.57 -12.53 17.08
N PRO A 494 -15.82 -13.59 16.29
CA PRO A 494 -16.56 -13.46 15.03
C PRO A 494 -18.01 -13.06 15.29
N LEU A 495 -18.55 -12.19 14.43
CA LEU A 495 -19.92 -11.67 14.49
C LEU A 495 -20.73 -12.05 13.26
N TRP A 496 -20.06 -12.15 12.11
CA TRP A 496 -20.66 -12.50 10.83
C TRP A 496 -19.57 -12.95 9.87
N HIS A 497 -19.90 -13.86 8.96
CA HIS A 497 -19.02 -14.29 7.89
C HIS A 497 -19.81 -14.63 6.62
N PHE A 498 -19.13 -14.63 5.48
CA PHE A 498 -19.68 -15.06 4.19
C PHE A 498 -18.59 -15.65 3.30
N ASN A 499 -18.83 -16.88 2.81
CA ASN A 499 -17.92 -17.55 1.91
C ASN A 499 -18.03 -16.97 0.50
N VAL A 500 -16.94 -16.36 0.00
CA VAL A 500 -16.89 -15.76 -1.34
C VAL A 500 -16.47 -16.76 -2.43
N GLY A 501 -16.11 -18.00 -2.04
CA GLY A 501 -15.75 -19.09 -2.95
C GLY A 501 -14.43 -18.90 -3.71
N GLN A 502 -13.63 -17.91 -3.33
CA GLN A 502 -12.36 -17.54 -3.95
C GLN A 502 -11.35 -17.06 -2.90
N GLN A 503 -10.07 -17.24 -3.19
CA GLN A 503 -9.01 -16.74 -2.33
C GLN A 503 -9.04 -15.20 -2.28
N ILE A 504 -8.98 -14.63 -1.08
CA ILE A 504 -9.01 -13.18 -0.88
C ILE A 504 -7.57 -12.64 -0.92
N HIS A 505 -7.26 -11.77 -1.87
CA HIS A 505 -5.89 -11.24 -2.06
C HIS A 505 -5.76 -9.74 -1.80
N ALA A 506 -6.85 -9.08 -1.38
CA ALA A 506 -6.92 -7.66 -1.16
C ALA A 506 -7.51 -7.32 0.21
N SER A 507 -7.16 -6.14 0.71
CA SER A 507 -7.69 -5.61 1.96
C SER A 507 -9.12 -5.09 1.78
N PRO A 508 -10.06 -5.39 2.70
CA PRO A 508 -11.41 -4.85 2.63
C PRO A 508 -11.43 -3.33 2.84
N MET A 509 -12.50 -2.71 2.37
CA MET A 509 -12.80 -1.28 2.54
C MET A 509 -14.29 -1.06 2.84
N SER A 510 -14.64 0.12 3.36
CA SER A 510 -16.04 0.46 3.65
C SER A 510 -16.37 1.87 3.19
N TYR A 511 -17.52 2.02 2.54
CA TYR A 511 -18.02 3.28 2.00
C TYR A 511 -19.52 3.43 2.29
N ALA A 512 -20.08 4.61 2.00
CA ALA A 512 -21.51 4.84 2.06
C ALA A 512 -22.00 5.64 0.86
N VAL A 513 -23.20 5.30 0.39
CA VAL A 513 -23.94 6.06 -0.63
C VAL A 513 -25.35 6.27 -0.09
N ASP A 514 -25.84 7.50 -0.14
CA ASP A 514 -27.18 7.90 0.35
C ASP A 514 -27.49 7.40 1.78
N GLY A 515 -26.47 7.41 2.64
CA GLY A 515 -26.58 7.00 4.05
C GLY A 515 -26.58 5.49 4.29
N LYS A 516 -26.52 4.65 3.24
CA LYS A 516 -26.35 3.19 3.36
C LYS A 516 -24.86 2.85 3.34
N GLN A 517 -24.38 2.15 4.37
CA GLN A 517 -23.01 1.67 4.51
C GLN A 517 -22.83 0.34 3.78
N TYR A 518 -21.70 0.21 3.11
CA TYR A 518 -21.26 -0.97 2.40
C TYR A 518 -19.86 -1.39 2.87
N PHE A 519 -19.57 -2.67 2.77
CA PHE A 519 -18.22 -3.23 2.79
C PHE A 519 -17.93 -3.85 1.43
N ALA A 520 -16.71 -3.72 0.93
CA ALA A 520 -16.28 -4.39 -0.29
C ALA A 520 -14.90 -5.03 -0.13
N VAL A 521 -14.70 -6.15 -0.83
CA VAL A 521 -13.45 -6.93 -0.83
C VAL A 521 -13.28 -7.66 -2.16
N ALA A 522 -12.06 -7.63 -2.71
CA ALA A 522 -11.71 -8.37 -3.92
C ALA A 522 -11.20 -9.77 -3.57
N ALA A 523 -11.67 -10.77 -4.30
CA ALA A 523 -11.29 -12.17 -4.14
C ALA A 523 -11.24 -12.88 -5.50
N GLY A 524 -10.14 -13.59 -5.77
CA GLY A 524 -9.86 -14.15 -7.09
C GLY A 524 -9.99 -13.09 -8.19
N SER A 525 -10.95 -13.27 -9.09
CA SER A 525 -11.23 -12.34 -10.21
C SER A 525 -12.43 -11.41 -9.97
N ASP A 526 -13.01 -11.45 -8.77
CA ASP A 526 -14.28 -10.81 -8.44
C ASP A 526 -14.16 -9.77 -7.33
N LEU A 527 -15.09 -8.82 -7.32
CA LEU A 527 -15.30 -7.88 -6.24
C LEU A 527 -16.67 -8.10 -5.61
N PHE A 528 -16.69 -8.35 -4.30
CA PHE A 528 -17.89 -8.62 -3.51
C PHE A 528 -18.26 -7.41 -2.67
N THR A 529 -19.56 -7.11 -2.59
CA THR A 529 -20.09 -6.00 -1.78
C THR A 529 -21.20 -6.47 -0.84
N PHE A 530 -21.18 -5.97 0.40
CA PHE A 530 -22.09 -6.34 1.49
C PHE A 530 -22.68 -5.11 2.17
N ALA A 531 -23.95 -5.19 2.57
CA ALA A 531 -24.61 -4.15 3.35
C ALA A 531 -25.76 -4.76 4.19
N LEU A 532 -26.31 -3.95 5.11
CA LEU A 532 -27.57 -4.28 5.77
C LEU A 532 -28.72 -4.24 4.74
N PRO A 533 -29.80 -5.03 4.94
CA PRO A 533 -30.95 -5.07 4.03
C PRO A 533 -31.59 -3.69 3.83
#